data_AF-A0A7C5TDR5-F1
#
_entry.id   AF-A0A7C5TDR5-F1
#
_cell.length_a   1.000
_cell.length_b   1.000
_cell.length_c   1.000
_cell.angle_alpha   90.00
_cell.angle_beta   90.00
_cell.angle_gamma   90.00
#
_symmetry.space_group_name_H-M   'P 1'
#
loop_
_entity.id
_entity.type
_entity.pdbx_description
1 polymer ?
#
loop_
_entity_poly.entity_id
_entity_poly.type
_entity_poly.pdbx_seq_one_letter_code
_entity_poly.pdbx_strand_id
1 'polypeptide(L)'
;MEPNRHTNIHIKHFKVGDGVHKLILEALDKAGNRAESTISVIVDNTPPTVEIQQPRDGSFINGLVLVELRAEDENFDYMELTIESWVTGKVDNTPPTINSLTWIPLQP
;
A
#
# COMPACT_ATOMS: atom_id res chain seq x y z
N MET A 1 -44.72 21.81 5.70
CA MET A 1 -43.28 21.87 5.40
C MET A 1 -42.69 20.55 5.87
N GLU A 2 -42.34 19.62 4.98
CA GLU A 2 -41.58 18.43 5.41
C GLU A 2 -40.10 18.80 5.57
N PRO A 3 -39.42 18.35 6.63
CA PRO A 3 -38.02 18.67 6.86
C PRO A 3 -37.13 17.90 5.89
N ASN A 4 -36.00 18.51 5.53
CA ASN A 4 -34.95 17.95 4.68
C ASN A 4 -34.65 16.48 5.05
N ARG A 5 -35.08 15.54 4.22
CA ARG A 5 -34.74 14.12 4.38
C ARG A 5 -33.32 13.90 3.86
N HIS A 6 -32.33 14.04 4.73
CA HIS A 6 -30.99 13.54 4.47
C HIS A 6 -30.99 12.04 4.80
N THR A 7 -30.68 11.18 3.83
CA THR A 7 -30.57 9.74 4.06
C THR A 7 -29.12 9.33 3.90
N ASN A 8 -28.55 8.72 4.94
CA ASN A 8 -27.23 8.10 4.86
C ASN A 8 -27.38 6.66 4.36
N ILE A 9 -26.81 6.35 3.20
CA ILE A 9 -26.76 4.98 2.69
C ILE A 9 -25.46 4.34 3.18
N HIS A 10 -25.58 3.25 3.94
CA HIS A 10 -24.44 2.41 4.30
C HIS A 10 -24.45 1.17 3.42
N ILE A 11 -23.56 1.13 2.44
CA ILE A 11 -23.31 -0.07 1.65
C ILE A 11 -22.33 -0.93 2.44
N LYS A 12 -22.72 -2.19 2.72
CA LYS A 12 -21.90 -3.04 3.59
C LYS A 12 -20.63 -3.49 2.90
N HIS A 13 -20.67 -4.25 1.79
CA HIS A 13 -19.46 -4.62 1.04
C HIS A 13 -19.80 -5.02 -0.41
N PHE A 14 -18.92 -4.66 -1.34
CA PHE A 14 -18.90 -5.20 -2.72
C PHE A 14 -17.52 -5.82 -2.97
N LYS A 15 -17.47 -6.99 -3.61
CA LYS A 15 -16.22 -7.56 -4.11
C LYS A 15 -15.93 -6.95 -5.48
N VAL A 16 -14.84 -6.19 -5.58
CA VAL A 16 -14.41 -5.49 -6.79
C VAL A 16 -12.97 -5.90 -7.09
N GLY A 17 -12.64 -6.10 -8.37
CA GLY A 17 -11.28 -6.42 -8.79
C GLY A 17 -10.37 -5.19 -8.76
N ASP A 18 -9.08 -5.43 -8.93
CA ASP A 18 -8.06 -4.38 -8.86
C ASP A 18 -8.23 -3.34 -9.98
N GLY A 19 -7.71 -2.14 -9.72
CA GLY A 19 -7.69 -1.02 -10.65
C GLY A 19 -8.47 0.20 -10.18
N VAL A 20 -8.62 1.15 -11.09
CA VAL A 20 -9.28 2.44 -10.82
C VAL A 20 -10.79 2.32 -11.06
N HIS A 21 -11.57 2.62 -10.03
CA HIS A 21 -13.05 2.61 -10.07
C HIS A 21 -13.61 4.00 -9.80
N LYS A 22 -14.75 4.31 -10.43
CA LYS A 22 -15.50 5.54 -10.18
C LYS A 22 -16.72 5.23 -9.33
N LEU A 23 -16.83 5.91 -8.19
CA LEU A 23 -18.05 5.90 -7.38
C LEU A 23 -18.88 7.12 -7.76
N ILE A 24 -20.11 6.88 -8.18
CA ILE A 24 -21.04 7.90 -8.66
C ILE A 24 -22.26 7.92 -7.74
N LEU A 25 -22.56 9.08 -7.17
CA LEU A 25 -23.76 9.35 -6.38
C LEU A 25 -24.68 10.26 -7.19
N GLU A 26 -25.85 9.76 -7.57
CA GLU A 26 -26.91 10.54 -8.22
C GLU A 26 -28.07 10.76 -7.25
N ALA A 27 -28.59 11.99 -7.20
CA ALA A 27 -29.83 12.33 -6.51
C ALA A 27 -30.83 12.93 -7.50
N LEU A 28 -32.08 12.47 -7.42
CA LEU A 28 -33.22 12.94 -8.22
C LEU A 28 -34.35 13.34 -7.27
N ASP A 29 -34.86 14.57 -7.40
CA ASP A 29 -36.05 14.98 -6.66
C ASP A 29 -37.36 14.72 -7.45
N LYS A 30 -38.51 14.88 -6.78
CA LYS A 30 -39.83 14.64 -7.38
C LYS A 30 -40.21 15.64 -8.47
N ALA A 31 -39.56 16.81 -8.49
CA ALA A 31 -39.76 17.83 -9.51
C ALA A 31 -38.88 17.58 -10.75
N GLY A 32 -37.96 16.62 -10.68
CA GLY A 32 -37.07 16.22 -11.77
C GLY A 32 -35.67 16.85 -11.70
N ASN A 33 -35.32 17.56 -10.62
CA ASN A 33 -33.96 18.12 -10.47
C ASN A 33 -32.96 17.01 -10.16
N ARG A 34 -31.80 17.05 -10.83
CA ARG A 34 -30.71 16.08 -10.69
C ARG A 34 -29.46 16.72 -10.09
N ALA A 35 -28.74 15.97 -9.28
CA ALA A 35 -27.39 16.28 -8.84
C ALA A 35 -26.52 15.02 -8.89
N GLU A 36 -25.25 15.18 -9.26
CA GLU A 36 -24.27 14.10 -9.33
C GLU A 36 -23.00 14.48 -8.55
N SER A 37 -22.40 13.50 -7.87
CA SER A 37 -21.05 13.58 -7.31
C SER A 37 -20.25 12.34 -7.66
N THR A 38 -19.01 12.52 -8.09
CA THR A 38 -18.13 11.42 -8.52
C THR A 38 -16.78 11.48 -7.80
N ILE A 39 -16.32 10.34 -7.29
CA ILE A 39 -14.94 10.16 -6.80
C ILE A 39 -14.28 8.97 -7.50
N SER A 40 -12.94 9.00 -7.58
CA SER A 40 -12.15 7.85 -8.06
C SER A 40 -11.48 7.17 -6.88
N VAL A 41 -11.51 5.84 -6.87
CA VAL A 41 -10.87 5.00 -5.86
C VAL A 41 -9.97 3.98 -6.56
N ILE A 42 -8.85 3.65 -5.94
CA ILE A 42 -7.95 2.58 -6.40
C ILE A 42 -8.23 1.37 -5.52
N VAL A 43 -8.56 0.25 -6.15
CA VAL A 43 -8.69 -1.04 -5.47
C VAL A 43 -7.43 -1.81 -5.75
N ASP A 44 -6.79 -2.26 -4.68
CA ASP A 44 -5.62 -3.14 -4.74
C ASP A 44 -5.80 -4.28 -3.75
N ASN A 45 -6.05 -5.48 -4.29
CA ASN A 45 -6.14 -6.72 -3.53
C ASN A 45 -4.94 -7.65 -3.83
N THR A 46 -3.99 -7.21 -4.64
CA THR A 46 -2.81 -8.00 -4.98
C THR A 46 -1.75 -7.73 -3.92
N PRO A 47 -1.35 -8.74 -3.12
CA PRO A 47 -0.31 -8.54 -2.13
C PRO A 47 1.08 -8.48 -2.78
N PRO A 48 2.04 -7.77 -2.16
CA PRO A 48 3.41 -7.74 -2.63
C PRO A 48 4.03 -9.14 -2.53
N THR A 49 4.89 -9.47 -3.49
CA THR A 49 5.78 -10.64 -3.39
C THR A 49 7.12 -10.21 -2.80
N VAL A 50 7.75 -11.08 -2.00
CA VAL A 50 9.04 -10.80 -1.35
C VAL A 50 9.97 -12.01 -1.41
N GLU A 51 11.27 -11.77 -1.60
CA GLU A 51 12.30 -12.80 -1.67
C GLU A 51 13.64 -12.29 -1.10
N ILE A 52 14.30 -13.10 -0.28
CA ILE A 52 15.72 -12.94 0.07
C ILE A 52 16.52 -13.78 -0.92
N GLN A 53 17.23 -13.13 -1.84
CA GLN A 53 17.99 -13.79 -2.89
C GLN A 53 19.38 -14.21 -2.40
N GLN A 54 19.98 -13.38 -1.54
CA GLN A 54 21.24 -13.66 -0.88
C GLN A 54 21.26 -13.10 0.55
N PRO A 55 21.94 -13.78 1.49
CA PRO A 55 22.49 -15.13 1.35
C PRO A 55 21.36 -16.19 1.26
N ARG A 56 21.65 -17.34 0.66
CA ARG A 56 20.70 -18.47 0.64
C ARG A 56 20.54 -19.08 2.03
N ASP A 57 19.37 -19.66 2.28
CA ASP A 57 19.12 -20.39 3.52
C ASP A 57 20.19 -21.48 3.77
N GLY A 58 20.66 -21.57 5.02
CA GLY A 58 21.73 -22.47 5.44
C GLY A 58 23.16 -22.06 5.03
N SER A 59 23.37 -20.89 4.42
CA SER A 59 24.72 -20.42 4.07
C SER A 59 25.58 -20.14 5.30
N PHE A 60 26.81 -20.65 5.29
CA PHE A 60 27.84 -20.23 6.24
C PHE A 60 28.42 -18.89 5.79
N ILE A 61 28.16 -17.84 6.55
CA ILE A 61 28.62 -16.47 6.24
C ILE A 61 29.76 -16.03 7.17
N ASN A 62 30.72 -15.27 6.65
CA ASN A 62 31.84 -14.69 7.41
C ASN A 62 32.21 -13.31 6.85
N GLY A 63 32.49 -12.35 7.72
CA GLY A 63 32.90 -11.00 7.30
C GLY A 63 31.74 -10.15 6.75
N LEU A 64 32.03 -9.34 5.73
CA LEU A 64 31.04 -8.49 5.06
C LEU A 64 30.22 -9.34 4.09
N VAL A 65 28.90 -9.35 4.26
CA VAL A 65 27.97 -10.15 3.47
C VAL A 65 27.06 -9.21 2.68
N LEU A 66 26.95 -9.45 1.39
CA LEU A 66 25.94 -8.79 0.56
C LEU A 66 24.58 -9.44 0.82
N VAL A 67 23.58 -8.62 1.14
CA VAL A 67 22.19 -9.06 1.28
C VAL A 67 21.41 -8.51 0.09
N GLU A 68 20.87 -9.42 -0.71
CA GLU A 68 20.06 -9.09 -1.89
C GLU A 68 18.61 -9.43 -1.60
N LEU A 69 17.74 -8.42 -1.70
CA LEU A 69 16.32 -8.53 -1.42
C LEU A 69 15.55 -8.10 -2.65
N ARG A 70 14.39 -8.72 -2.87
CA ARG A 70 13.46 -8.34 -3.92
C ARG A 70 12.06 -8.23 -3.35
N ALA A 71 11.37 -7.16 -3.71
CA ALA A 71 9.93 -7.02 -3.51
C ALA A 71 9.30 -6.48 -4.78
N GLU A 72 8.11 -6.99 -5.12
CA GLU A 72 7.39 -6.58 -6.34
C GLU A 72 5.91 -6.41 -6.06
N ASP A 73 5.40 -5.23 -6.44
CA ASP A 73 4.00 -4.83 -6.35
C ASP A 73 3.75 -3.60 -7.25
N GLU A 74 2.55 -3.45 -7.81
CA GLU A 74 2.19 -2.26 -8.62
C GLU A 74 1.99 -1.00 -7.78
N ASN A 75 1.55 -1.16 -6.52
CA ASN A 75 1.35 -0.10 -5.54
C ASN A 75 2.31 -0.28 -4.34
N PHE A 76 3.53 -0.75 -4.60
CA PHE A 76 4.56 -0.95 -3.59
C PHE A 76 4.77 0.30 -2.74
N ASP A 77 4.79 0.16 -1.41
CA ASP A 77 5.08 1.25 -0.47
C ASP A 77 6.51 1.15 0.06
N TYR A 78 6.80 0.10 0.85
CA TYR A 78 8.13 -0.15 1.39
C TYR A 78 8.42 -1.62 1.63
N MET A 79 9.71 -1.95 1.78
CA MET A 79 10.22 -3.21 2.31
C MET A 79 11.18 -2.92 3.46
N GLU A 80 11.17 -3.78 4.48
CA GLU A 80 12.02 -3.66 5.66
C GLU A 80 12.71 -4.98 5.98
N LEU A 81 14.02 -4.95 6.21
CA LEU A 81 14.81 -6.09 6.67
C LEU A 81 15.09 -5.96 8.17
N THR A 82 14.79 -7.03 8.92
CA THR A 82 15.16 -7.16 10.33
C THR A 82 16.11 -8.34 10.54
N ILE A 83 17.10 -8.16 11.42
CA ILE A 83 18.02 -9.20 11.85
C ILE A 83 17.87 -9.32 13.37
N GLU A 84 17.40 -10.46 13.88
CA GLU A 84 17.27 -10.73 15.32
C GLU A 84 16.51 -9.62 16.10
N SER A 85 15.48 -9.04 15.49
CA SER A 85 14.67 -7.90 16.01
C SER A 85 15.26 -6.50 15.84
N TRP A 86 16.39 -6.36 15.14
CA TRP A 86 16.96 -5.07 14.76
C TRP A 86 16.60 -4.73 13.31
N VAL A 87 15.92 -3.60 13.10
CA VAL A 87 15.70 -3.06 11.75
C VAL A 87 17.05 -2.66 11.17
N THR A 88 17.48 -3.36 10.12
CA THR A 88 18.78 -3.17 9.47
C THR A 88 18.66 -2.31 8.21
N GLY A 89 17.46 -2.23 7.62
CA GLY A 89 17.23 -1.43 6.41
C GLY A 89 15.76 -1.27 6.05
N LYS A 90 15.39 -0.08 5.56
CA LYS A 90 14.07 0.22 4.98
C LYS A 90 14.27 0.88 3.61
N VAL A 91 13.57 0.36 2.60
CA VAL A 91 13.56 0.91 1.24
C VAL A 91 12.12 1.25 0.88
N ASP A 92 11.86 2.44 0.37
CA ASP A 92 10.53 2.93 -0.01
C ASP A 92 10.41 3.17 -1.53
N ASN A 93 9.19 3.50 -1.97
CA ASN A 93 8.85 3.77 -3.37
C ASN A 93 9.14 5.20 -3.85
N THR A 94 9.81 6.03 -3.03
CA THR A 94 10.16 7.39 -3.46
C THR A 94 11.27 7.33 -4.52
N PRO A 95 11.30 8.24 -5.51
CA PRO A 95 12.39 8.28 -6.50
C PRO A 95 13.73 8.24 -5.75
N PRO A 96 14.62 7.28 -6.08
CA PRO A 96 15.71 6.93 -5.18
C PRO A 96 16.66 8.12 -5.03
N THR A 97 16.67 8.74 -3.86
CA THR A 97 17.76 9.65 -3.51
C THR A 97 18.97 8.91 -2.94
N ILE A 98 18.88 7.68 -2.42
CA ILE A 98 20.05 7.03 -1.80
C ILE A 98 20.03 5.49 -1.91
N ASN A 99 21.03 4.94 -2.62
CA ASN A 99 21.41 3.51 -2.66
C ASN A 99 22.34 3.13 -1.49
N SER A 100 21.95 3.35 -0.24
CA SER A 100 22.76 2.86 0.88
C SER A 100 21.92 2.57 2.12
N LEU A 101 21.89 1.30 2.49
CA LEU A 101 21.50 0.86 3.83
C LEU A 101 22.58 1.35 4.81
N THR A 102 22.32 2.44 5.52
CA THR A 102 23.22 2.92 6.57
C THR A 102 22.92 2.16 7.86
N TRP A 103 23.89 1.37 8.31
CA TRP A 103 23.91 0.79 9.66
C TRP A 103 23.83 1.92 10.69
N ILE A 104 22.74 1.98 11.48
CA ILE A 104 22.65 2.90 12.62
C ILE A 104 22.95 2.08 13.88
N PRO A 105 24.20 2.07 14.39
CA PRO A 105 24.46 1.48 15.69
C PRO A 105 23.81 2.36 16.78
N LEU A 106 23.05 1.75 17.67
CA LEU A 106 22.66 2.41 18.92
C LEU A 106 23.94 2.75 19.69
N GLN A 107 24.17 4.04 19.93
CA GLN A 107 25.15 4.50 20.90
C GLN A 107 24.72 4.01 22.29
N PRO A 108 25.67 3.61 23.16
CA PRO A 108 25.38 3.07 24.48
C PRO A 108 24.65 4.05 25.40
#